data_AF-A0A7W0TTQ1-F1
#
_entry.id   AF-A0A7W0TTQ1-F1
#
_cell.length_a   1.000
_cell.length_b   1.000
_cell.length_c   1.000
_cell.angle_alpha   90.00
_cell.angle_beta   90.00
_cell.angle_gamma   90.00
#
_symmetry.space_group_name_H-M   'P 1'
#
loop_
_entity.id
_entity.type
_entity.pdbx_description
1 polymer ?
#
loop_
_entity_poly.entity_id
_entity_poly.type
_entity_poly.pdbx_seq_one_letter_code
_entity_poly.pdbx_strand_id
1 'polypeptide(L)'
;MGAGKTTLGEEVARALGRPFVDLDRELEERAGQAIPRLFEVRGEEVFRVLETRTALEVLRNPEPAVIALGGGAISQPAIRACLAEQAVTALVEVDVDEAWQRVRESGRPLARDERRFRDLYNARDPLYREAADAIARDADDVVLAAGGVHIEPGSLAGLGSMVPGAGPVALVSDARVAGIHGRATQVALGERLVSTHELPPGEEAKTAAACQRLWEELELGRDGILVALGGGSTTDVAGFVAATSRRGLPWVPVPTTLVGQVDAAIGGKTAVNLSRGKNLVGAFHWPLRTVIDPLLLETLPEEEHRAGLAEAVKTGLLAGFPFWREPPAELVRRCAAFKVALCLRDPLDEGPRAALNLGHTFAHALEAAGSFSKLSHGDAVALGLRAALKLSVEEVGLDPAVLAEVESLLPASAVEVDREEAWRALAWDKKAVGGRPRLVLLEAPGRPVVGVELPPERVRAALDGLLRG
;
A
#
# COMPACT_ATOMS: atom_id res chain seq x y z
N MET A 1 5.55 8.98 25.33
CA MET A 1 6.72 9.77 25.85
C MET A 1 7.97 8.96 25.54
N GLY A 2 9.08 9.54 25.06
CA GLY A 2 10.30 8.75 24.74
C GLY A 2 10.18 7.72 23.60
N ALA A 3 9.08 7.71 22.85
CA ALA A 3 8.75 6.66 21.88
C ALA A 3 9.56 6.71 20.56
N GLY A 4 10.46 7.68 20.36
CA GLY A 4 11.21 7.82 19.09
C GLY A 4 10.43 8.49 17.95
N LYS A 5 9.36 9.22 18.26
CA LYS A 5 8.44 9.83 17.27
C LYS A 5 9.12 10.71 16.23
N THR A 6 10.18 11.44 16.58
CA THR A 6 10.89 12.33 15.66
C THR A 6 11.61 11.52 14.58
N THR A 7 12.43 10.54 14.98
CA THR A 7 13.14 9.65 14.05
C THR A 7 12.16 8.88 13.17
N LEU A 8 11.14 8.27 13.78
CA LEU A 8 10.11 7.54 13.05
C LEU A 8 9.34 8.45 12.08
N GLY A 9 8.99 9.66 12.52
CA GLY A 9 8.29 10.64 11.71
C GLY A 9 9.11 11.10 10.50
N GLU A 10 10.43 11.29 10.65
CA GLU A 10 11.33 11.60 9.54
C GLU A 10 11.43 10.45 8.52
N GLU A 11 11.44 9.19 8.98
CA GLU A 11 11.42 8.02 8.10
C GLU A 11 10.10 7.92 7.32
N VAL A 12 8.96 8.06 7.99
CA VAL A 12 7.63 8.06 7.36
C VAL A 12 7.50 9.23 6.39
N ALA A 13 7.97 10.43 6.75
CA ALA A 13 7.94 11.60 5.87
C ALA A 13 8.74 11.36 4.59
N ARG A 14 9.95 10.78 4.71
CA ARG A 14 10.76 10.37 3.56
C ARG A 14 10.05 9.30 2.74
N ALA A 15 9.41 8.32 3.39
CA ALA A 15 8.65 7.25 2.76
C ALA A 15 7.39 7.76 2.05
N LEU A 16 6.76 8.84 2.51
CA LEU A 16 5.59 9.43 1.89
C LEU A 16 5.91 10.61 0.96
N GLY A 17 7.17 11.04 0.88
CA GLY A 17 7.56 12.24 0.13
C GLY A 17 6.87 13.51 0.64
N ARG A 18 6.62 13.59 1.96
CA ARG A 18 5.89 14.70 2.60
C ARG A 18 6.80 15.48 3.56
N PRO A 19 6.47 16.75 3.88
CA PRO A 19 7.13 17.47 4.96
C PRO A 19 6.97 16.76 6.30
N PHE A 20 7.98 16.86 7.15
CA PHE A 20 7.93 16.43 8.55
C PHE A 20 7.82 17.64 9.47
N VAL A 21 6.88 17.61 10.41
CA VAL A 21 6.69 18.65 11.43
C VAL A 21 6.79 18.02 12.81
N ASP A 22 7.80 18.43 13.59
CA ASP A 22 7.88 18.14 15.01
C ASP A 22 7.24 19.30 15.78
N LEU A 23 6.09 19.05 16.43
CA LEU A 23 5.31 20.10 17.07
C LEU A 23 6.08 20.78 18.22
N ASP A 24 6.96 20.05 18.91
CA ASP A 24 7.77 20.62 19.98
C ASP A 24 8.76 21.64 19.37
N ARG A 25 9.40 21.32 18.23
CA ARG A 25 10.32 22.24 17.51
C ARG A 25 9.59 23.46 16.94
N GLU A 26 8.46 23.24 16.27
CA GLU A 26 7.63 24.32 15.70
C GLU A 26 7.20 25.33 16.77
N LEU A 27 6.88 24.84 17.98
CA LEU A 27 6.50 25.69 19.10
C LEU A 27 7.69 26.51 19.63
N GLU A 28 8.88 25.93 19.75
CA GLU A 28 10.09 26.64 20.16
C GLU A 28 10.47 27.75 19.17
N GLU A 29 10.37 27.46 17.87
CA GLU A 29 10.65 28.43 16.80
C GLU A 29 9.67 29.61 16.85
N ARG A 30 8.36 29.34 16.95
CA ARG A 30 7.34 30.39 17.06
C ARG A 30 7.45 31.22 18.34
N ALA A 31 7.83 30.59 19.45
CA ALA A 31 7.99 31.26 20.72
C ALA A 31 9.32 32.03 20.84
N GLY A 32 10.32 31.69 20.01
CA GLY A 32 11.68 32.22 20.08
C GLY A 32 12.45 31.78 21.34
N GLN A 33 12.02 30.70 22.00
CA GLN A 33 12.61 30.20 23.25
C GLN A 33 12.27 28.72 23.45
N ALA A 34 13.17 28.01 24.14
CA ALA A 34 13.02 26.58 24.43
C ALA A 34 11.83 26.28 25.36
N ILE A 35 11.21 25.12 25.22
CA ILE A 35 10.04 24.69 26.00
C ILE A 35 10.30 24.76 27.52
N PRO A 36 11.42 24.25 28.07
CA PRO A 36 11.69 24.37 29.50
C PRO A 36 11.66 25.82 30.00
N ARG A 37 12.14 26.77 29.18
CA ARG A 37 12.12 28.19 29.51
C ARG A 37 10.72 28.79 29.45
N LEU A 38 9.90 28.35 28.49
CA LEU A 38 8.47 28.72 28.44
C LEU A 38 7.73 28.31 29.70
N PHE A 39 7.94 27.09 30.18
CA PHE A 39 7.35 26.61 31.43
C PHE A 39 7.80 27.44 32.63
N GLU A 40 9.09 27.77 32.73
CA GLU A 40 9.64 28.59 33.82
C GLU A 40 9.10 30.03 33.83
N VAL A 41 9.02 30.66 32.66
CA VAL A 41 8.73 32.10 32.54
C VAL A 41 7.24 32.39 32.44
N ARG A 42 6.49 31.54 31.73
CA ARG A 42 5.07 31.78 31.40
C ARG A 42 4.11 30.79 32.07
N GLY A 43 4.63 29.75 32.70
CA GLY A 43 3.82 28.71 33.35
C GLY A 43 3.21 27.71 32.37
N GLU A 44 2.73 26.60 32.93
CA GLU A 44 2.17 25.48 32.15
C GLU A 44 0.88 25.86 31.42
N GLU A 45 0.00 26.66 32.02
CA GLU A 45 -1.29 27.02 31.41
C GLU A 45 -1.11 27.78 30.08
N VAL A 46 -0.23 28.79 30.07
CA VAL A 46 0.09 29.54 28.85
C VAL A 46 0.76 28.63 27.81
N PHE A 47 1.65 27.74 28.23
CA PHE A 47 2.23 26.74 27.34
C PHE A 47 1.16 25.87 26.69
N ARG A 48 0.16 25.36 27.44
CA ARG A 48 -0.91 24.52 26.89
C ARG A 48 -1.80 25.27 25.89
N VAL A 49 -2.05 26.56 26.11
CA VAL A 49 -2.77 27.40 25.14
C VAL A 49 -1.97 27.53 23.83
N LEU A 50 -0.66 27.76 23.92
CA LEU A 50 0.22 27.83 22.75
C LEU A 50 0.34 26.48 22.02
N GLU A 51 0.54 25.39 22.76
CA GLU A 51 0.59 24.01 22.22
C GLU A 51 -0.69 23.68 21.46
N THR A 52 -1.85 23.97 22.05
CA THR A 52 -3.15 23.74 21.41
C THR A 52 -3.30 24.56 20.14
N ARG A 53 -2.99 25.86 20.20
CA ARG A 53 -3.10 26.73 19.02
C ARG A 53 -2.19 26.26 17.88
N THR A 54 -0.91 26.01 18.17
CA THR A 54 0.06 25.56 17.17
C THR A 54 -0.36 24.21 16.58
N ALA A 55 -0.79 23.25 17.41
CA ALA A 55 -1.26 21.95 16.93
C ALA A 55 -2.43 22.08 15.96
N LEU A 56 -3.44 22.89 16.31
CA LEU A 56 -4.60 23.11 15.45
C LEU A 56 -4.24 23.82 14.14
N GLU A 57 -3.31 24.76 14.17
CA GLU A 57 -2.84 25.44 12.95
C GLU A 57 -2.07 24.48 12.02
N VAL A 58 -1.21 23.61 12.58
CA VAL A 58 -0.48 22.59 11.80
C VAL A 58 -1.43 21.54 11.24
N LEU A 59 -2.37 21.02 12.04
CA LEU A 59 -3.33 19.99 11.62
C LEU A 59 -4.32 20.48 10.55
N ARG A 60 -4.62 21.79 10.53
CA ARG A 60 -5.53 22.39 9.55
C ARG A 60 -4.81 22.90 8.29
N ASN A 61 -3.50 22.69 8.19
CA ASN A 61 -2.77 23.04 7.00
C ASN A 61 -3.24 22.15 5.82
N PRO A 62 -3.66 22.74 4.68
CA PRO A 62 -4.09 21.94 3.52
C PRO A 62 -2.97 21.11 2.88
N GLU A 63 -1.70 21.46 3.12
CA GLU A 63 -0.56 20.67 2.66
C GLU A 63 -0.37 19.42 3.56
N PRO A 64 -0.49 18.19 3.02
CA PRO A 64 -0.34 16.99 3.82
C PRO A 64 1.08 16.83 4.38
N ALA A 65 1.21 16.66 5.69
CA ALA A 65 2.49 16.48 6.38
C ALA A 65 2.45 15.29 7.35
N VAL A 66 3.63 14.81 7.73
CA VAL A 66 3.79 13.87 8.86
C VAL A 66 4.07 14.69 10.12
N ILE A 67 3.24 14.53 11.13
CA ILE A 67 3.28 15.38 12.34
C ILE A 67 3.61 14.53 13.57
N ALA A 68 4.69 14.87 14.26
CA ALA A 68 4.99 14.33 15.58
C ALA A 68 4.45 15.26 16.66
N LEU A 69 3.43 14.82 17.41
CA LEU A 69 2.83 15.60 18.48
C LEU A 69 3.67 15.59 19.77
N GLY A 70 3.58 16.69 20.54
CA GLY A 70 4.07 16.75 21.91
C GLY A 70 3.36 15.73 22.80
N GLY A 71 4.07 15.18 23.80
CA GLY A 71 3.51 14.13 24.67
C GLY A 71 2.29 14.58 25.50
N GLY A 72 2.12 15.88 25.73
CA GLY A 72 0.97 16.43 26.45
C GLY A 72 -0.19 16.85 25.55
N ALA A 73 0.01 16.94 24.24
CA ALA A 73 -0.99 17.42 23.29
C ALA A 73 -2.29 16.61 23.38
N ILE A 74 -2.20 15.28 23.54
CA ILE A 74 -3.38 14.42 23.58
C ILE A 74 -4.31 14.68 24.76
N SER A 75 -3.82 15.33 25.82
CA SER A 75 -4.65 15.70 26.97
C SER A 75 -5.68 16.78 26.61
N GLN A 76 -5.47 17.55 25.53
CA GLN A 76 -6.37 18.62 25.09
C GLN A 76 -7.51 18.06 24.22
N PRO A 77 -8.79 18.19 24.63
CA PRO A 77 -9.93 17.67 23.86
C PRO A 77 -10.02 18.26 22.45
N ALA A 78 -9.67 19.54 22.28
CA ALA A 78 -9.68 20.22 20.98
C ALA A 78 -8.69 19.59 19.98
N ILE A 79 -7.52 19.15 20.45
CA ILE A 79 -6.54 18.46 19.61
C ILE A 79 -7.08 17.08 19.21
N ARG A 80 -7.63 16.31 20.15
CA ARG A 80 -8.22 14.99 19.85
C ARG A 80 -9.35 15.07 18.83
N ALA A 81 -10.26 16.03 18.98
CA ALA A 81 -11.32 16.27 18.01
C ALA A 81 -10.76 16.62 16.62
N CYS A 82 -9.76 17.49 16.55
CA CYS A 82 -9.14 17.84 15.27
C CYS A 82 -8.39 16.67 14.63
N LEU A 83 -7.74 15.81 15.42
CA LEU A 83 -7.09 14.60 14.92
C LEU A 83 -8.11 13.65 14.28
N ALA A 84 -9.21 13.37 14.97
CA ALA A 84 -10.26 12.48 14.47
C ALA A 84 -10.91 12.97 13.17
N GLU A 85 -10.89 14.28 12.91
CA GLU A 85 -11.47 14.88 11.70
C GLU A 85 -10.48 15.03 10.54
N GLN A 86 -9.18 15.23 10.83
CA GLN A 86 -8.21 15.73 9.83
C GLN A 86 -6.99 14.81 9.62
N ALA A 87 -6.79 13.79 10.46
CA ALA A 87 -5.57 13.00 10.44
C ALA A 87 -5.85 11.51 10.56
N VAL A 88 -4.96 10.71 9.98
CA VAL A 88 -4.75 9.32 10.40
C VAL A 88 -3.67 9.32 11.47
N THR A 89 -3.96 8.67 12.59
CA THR A 89 -3.15 8.72 13.80
C THR A 89 -2.57 7.34 14.12
N ALA A 90 -1.25 7.31 14.34
CA ALA A 90 -0.56 6.09 14.76
C ALA A 90 0.06 6.30 16.14
N LEU A 91 -0.27 5.40 17.08
CA LEU A 91 0.37 5.31 18.38
C LEU A 91 1.66 4.50 18.26
N VAL A 92 2.79 5.17 18.46
CA VAL A 92 4.08 4.48 18.61
C VAL A 92 4.14 3.86 20.00
N GLU A 93 3.92 2.56 20.08
CA GLU A 93 3.89 1.86 21.36
C GLU A 93 5.31 1.75 21.93
N VAL A 94 5.42 2.05 23.22
CA VAL A 94 6.68 1.94 23.95
C VAL A 94 6.35 1.51 25.36
N ASP A 95 7.07 0.49 25.84
CA ASP A 95 6.95 0.05 27.22
C ASP A 95 7.31 1.20 28.18
N VAL A 96 6.63 1.25 29.32
CA VAL A 96 6.80 2.35 30.29
C VAL A 96 8.22 2.39 30.87
N ASP A 97 8.86 1.24 31.06
CA ASP A 97 10.23 1.16 31.58
C ASP A 97 11.23 1.62 30.51
N GLU A 98 11.06 1.18 29.26
CA GLU A 98 11.88 1.67 28.14
C GLU A 98 11.72 3.18 27.92
N ALA A 99 10.48 3.67 27.97
CA ALA A 99 10.17 5.07 27.84
C ALA A 99 10.81 5.89 28.96
N TRP A 100 10.83 5.36 30.19
CA TRP A 100 11.49 5.99 31.32
C TRP A 100 13.01 6.04 31.13
N GLN A 101 13.66 4.94 30.72
CA GLN A 101 15.11 4.93 30.46
C GLN A 101 15.50 6.02 29.45
N ARG A 102 14.78 6.09 28.32
CA ARG A 102 15.03 7.09 27.27
C ARG A 102 14.81 8.53 27.75
N VAL A 103 13.83 8.77 28.62
CA VAL A 103 13.54 10.10 29.16
C VAL A 103 14.53 10.51 30.25
N ARG A 104 14.95 9.56 31.10
CA ARG A 104 15.93 9.78 32.18
C ARG A 104 17.24 10.37 31.65
N GLU A 105 17.66 9.93 30.47
CA GLU A 105 18.90 10.36 29.81
C GLU A 105 18.74 11.67 29.03
N SER A 106 17.51 12.17 28.84
CA SER A 106 17.23 13.29 27.93
C SER A 106 17.20 14.68 28.61
N GLY A 107 17.45 14.77 29.92
CA GLY A 107 17.46 16.04 30.67
C GLY A 107 16.13 16.81 30.73
N ARG A 108 15.01 16.21 30.31
CA ARG A 108 13.67 16.85 30.28
C ARG A 108 13.15 17.04 31.72
N PRO A 109 12.28 18.03 32.01
CA PRO A 109 11.71 18.21 33.36
C PRO A 109 11.04 16.94 33.94
N LEU A 110 10.46 16.12 33.07
CA LEU A 110 9.84 14.82 33.38
C LEU A 110 10.84 13.75 33.84
N ALA A 111 12.15 13.92 33.57
CA ALA A 111 13.21 12.96 33.91
C ALA A 111 13.62 12.98 35.40
N ARG A 112 13.00 13.85 36.21
CA ARG A 112 13.41 14.09 37.61
C ARG A 112 12.67 13.23 38.63
N ASP A 113 11.54 12.63 38.25
CA ASP A 113 10.67 11.88 39.16
C ASP A 113 10.00 10.72 38.40
N GLU A 114 10.48 9.50 38.63
CA GLU A 114 9.97 8.28 38.00
C GLU A 114 8.50 8.02 38.35
N ARG A 115 8.11 8.28 39.60
CA ARG A 115 6.74 8.04 40.05
C ARG A 115 5.78 8.96 39.30
N ARG A 116 6.12 10.26 39.23
CA ARG A 116 5.34 11.23 38.47
C ARG A 116 5.29 10.90 36.97
N PHE A 117 6.38 10.38 36.40
CA PHE A 117 6.40 9.91 35.02
C PHE A 117 5.41 8.77 34.78
N ARG A 118 5.43 7.73 35.63
CA ARG A 118 4.52 6.58 35.53
C ARG A 118 3.06 6.99 35.73
N ASP A 119 2.78 7.86 36.69
CA ASP A 119 1.42 8.39 36.90
C ASP A 119 0.90 9.12 35.65
N LEU A 120 1.74 9.93 35.01
CA LEU A 120 1.40 10.61 33.75
C LEU A 120 1.26 9.66 32.57
N TYR A 121 2.08 8.60 32.50
CA TYR A 121 1.96 7.56 31.46
C TYR A 121 0.60 6.87 31.58
N ASN A 122 0.26 6.37 32.77
CA ASN A 122 -1.00 5.67 33.03
C ASN A 122 -2.22 6.56 32.81
N ALA A 123 -2.14 7.85 33.16
CA ALA A 123 -3.22 8.79 32.91
C ALA A 123 -3.44 9.11 31.42
N ARG A 124 -2.41 8.97 30.58
CA ARG A 124 -2.46 9.31 29.15
C ARG A 124 -2.69 8.11 28.23
N ASP A 125 -2.32 6.90 28.64
CA ASP A 125 -2.47 5.69 27.82
C ASP A 125 -3.91 5.51 27.28
N PRO A 126 -4.99 5.66 28.08
CA PRO A 126 -6.34 5.55 27.56
C PRO A 126 -6.65 6.60 26.48
N LEU A 127 -6.14 7.83 26.65
CA LEU A 127 -6.35 8.92 25.69
C LEU A 127 -5.56 8.70 24.39
N TYR A 128 -4.37 8.10 24.47
CA TYR A 128 -3.61 7.73 23.27
C TYR A 128 -4.32 6.62 22.50
N ARG A 129 -4.81 5.58 23.19
CA ARG A 129 -5.52 4.47 22.55
C ARG A 129 -6.86 4.90 21.96
N GLU A 130 -7.60 5.77 22.65
CA GLU A 130 -8.85 6.35 22.13
C GLU A 130 -8.61 7.15 20.84
N ALA A 131 -7.51 7.89 20.77
CA ALA A 131 -7.23 8.80 19.68
C ALA A 131 -6.38 8.21 18.55
N ALA A 132 -6.03 6.91 18.60
CA ALA A 132 -5.19 6.25 17.62
C ALA A 132 -6.02 5.39 16.66
N ASP A 133 -5.80 5.56 15.37
CA ASP A 133 -6.36 4.70 14.33
C ASP A 133 -5.58 3.39 14.18
N ALA A 134 -4.30 3.40 14.55
CA ALA A 134 -3.41 2.24 14.51
C ALA A 134 -2.34 2.29 15.61
N ILE A 135 -1.79 1.11 15.93
CA ILE A 135 -0.59 0.96 16.77
C ILE A 135 0.56 0.65 15.81
N ALA A 136 1.66 1.38 15.94
CA ALA A 136 2.83 1.25 15.07
C ALA A 136 4.10 0.91 15.84
N ARG A 137 4.86 -0.04 15.31
CA ARG A 137 6.19 -0.42 15.83
C ARG A 137 7.32 0.19 15.00
N ASP A 138 7.07 0.41 13.73
CA ASP A 138 8.02 0.97 12.76
C ASP A 138 7.31 1.85 11.71
N ALA A 139 8.08 2.38 10.76
CA ALA A 139 7.57 3.31 9.76
C ALA A 139 6.56 2.64 8.82
N ASP A 140 6.74 1.35 8.54
CA ASP A 140 5.86 0.57 7.67
C ASP A 140 4.46 0.47 8.28
N ASP A 141 4.34 0.23 9.60
CA ASP A 141 3.03 0.19 10.28
C ASP A 141 2.29 1.56 10.18
N VAL A 142 3.03 2.68 10.28
CA VAL A 142 2.43 4.03 10.11
C VAL A 142 1.99 4.27 8.66
N VAL A 143 2.81 3.87 7.69
CA VAL A 143 2.50 4.00 6.26
C VAL A 143 1.28 3.17 5.90
N LEU A 144 1.21 1.92 6.35
CA LEU A 144 0.06 1.03 6.15
C LEU A 144 -1.22 1.64 6.72
N ALA A 145 -1.17 2.15 7.95
CA ALA A 145 -2.30 2.85 8.57
C ALA A 145 -2.77 4.05 7.73
N ALA A 146 -1.83 4.89 7.26
CA ALA A 146 -2.14 6.04 6.41
C ALA A 146 -2.78 5.66 5.07
N GLY A 147 -2.48 4.46 4.55
CA GLY A 147 -3.11 3.90 3.36
C GLY A 147 -4.41 3.11 3.61
N GLY A 148 -4.86 3.02 4.87
CA GLY A 148 -6.01 2.20 5.25
C GLY A 148 -5.76 0.71 5.05
N VAL A 149 -4.53 0.21 5.23
CA VAL A 149 -4.21 -1.21 5.07
C VAL A 149 -4.02 -1.85 6.44
N HIS A 150 -4.84 -2.86 6.75
CA HIS A 150 -4.71 -3.69 7.94
C HIS A 150 -4.09 -5.03 7.55
N ILE A 151 -3.02 -5.43 8.23
CA ILE A 151 -2.33 -6.70 7.96
C ILE A 151 -2.20 -7.47 9.26
N GLU A 152 -2.87 -8.61 9.36
CA GLU A 152 -2.83 -9.45 10.54
C GLU A 152 -3.17 -10.90 10.18
N PRO A 153 -2.31 -11.87 10.54
CA PRO A 153 -2.60 -13.30 10.39
C PRO A 153 -3.88 -13.69 11.12
N GLY A 154 -4.82 -14.33 10.43
CA GLY A 154 -6.11 -14.75 10.98
C GLY A 154 -7.17 -13.65 11.02
N SER A 155 -6.90 -12.47 10.45
CA SER A 155 -7.85 -11.36 10.43
C SER A 155 -9.17 -11.67 9.71
N LEU A 156 -9.25 -12.71 8.86
CA LEU A 156 -10.54 -13.09 8.26
C LEU A 156 -11.61 -13.42 9.30
N ALA A 157 -11.23 -14.07 10.42
CA ALA A 157 -12.17 -14.44 11.48
C ALA A 157 -12.77 -13.21 12.20
N GLY A 158 -12.04 -12.10 12.22
CA GLY A 158 -12.45 -10.83 12.83
C GLY A 158 -12.99 -9.81 11.82
N LEU A 159 -13.21 -10.17 10.56
CA LEU A 159 -13.48 -9.21 9.49
C LEU A 159 -14.63 -8.23 9.80
N GLY A 160 -15.69 -8.68 10.48
CA GLY A 160 -16.84 -7.82 10.82
C GLY A 160 -16.50 -6.60 11.68
N SER A 161 -15.49 -6.68 12.56
CA SER A 161 -15.01 -5.54 13.36
C SER A 161 -14.08 -4.62 12.57
N MET A 162 -13.46 -5.13 11.51
CA MET A 162 -12.55 -4.38 10.64
C MET A 162 -13.27 -3.63 9.52
N VAL A 163 -14.46 -4.08 9.10
CA VAL A 163 -15.31 -3.34 8.14
C VAL A 163 -15.91 -2.11 8.86
N PRO A 164 -15.55 -0.88 8.46
CA PRO A 164 -15.99 0.32 9.17
C PRO A 164 -17.53 0.49 9.21
N GLY A 165 -18.01 1.25 10.19
CA GLY A 165 -19.44 1.58 10.34
C GLY A 165 -20.33 0.40 10.78
N ALA A 166 -21.65 0.66 10.87
CA ALA A 166 -22.65 -0.32 11.29
C ALA A 166 -23.68 -0.66 10.18
N GLY A 167 -23.50 -0.10 8.99
CA GLY A 167 -24.42 -0.29 7.85
C GLY A 167 -24.36 -1.69 7.24
N PRO A 168 -25.29 -1.98 6.31
CA PRO A 168 -25.39 -3.27 5.63
C PRO A 168 -24.17 -3.55 4.74
N VAL A 169 -23.85 -4.83 4.57
CA VAL A 169 -22.69 -5.31 3.82
C VAL A 169 -23.14 -6.27 2.71
N ALA A 170 -22.62 -6.10 1.51
CA ALA A 170 -22.71 -7.11 0.46
C ALA A 170 -21.33 -7.70 0.20
N LEU A 171 -21.26 -9.02 0.07
CA LEU A 171 -20.03 -9.74 -0.21
C LEU A 171 -19.98 -10.10 -1.69
N VAL A 172 -18.91 -9.74 -2.38
CA VAL A 172 -18.57 -10.21 -3.73
C VAL A 172 -17.33 -11.09 -3.62
N SER A 173 -17.35 -12.28 -4.20
CA SER A 173 -16.21 -13.20 -4.11
C SER A 173 -15.93 -13.96 -5.41
N ASP A 174 -14.67 -14.28 -5.66
CA ASP A 174 -14.30 -15.29 -6.66
C ASP A 174 -14.97 -16.63 -6.29
N ALA A 175 -15.64 -17.29 -7.24
CA ALA A 175 -16.39 -18.52 -6.96
C ALA A 175 -15.55 -19.65 -6.33
N ARG A 176 -14.25 -19.77 -6.68
CA ARG A 176 -13.36 -20.76 -6.06
C ARG A 176 -13.02 -20.37 -4.62
N VAL A 177 -12.77 -19.08 -4.40
CA VAL A 177 -12.48 -18.53 -3.06
C VAL A 177 -13.70 -18.61 -2.16
N ALA A 178 -14.90 -18.37 -2.69
CA ALA A 178 -16.16 -18.55 -1.97
C ALA A 178 -16.32 -19.99 -1.46
N GLY A 179 -15.94 -20.99 -2.27
CA GLY A 179 -15.96 -22.40 -1.87
C GLY A 179 -14.99 -22.75 -0.73
N ILE A 180 -13.91 -21.99 -0.53
CA ILE A 180 -12.89 -22.25 0.50
C ILE A 180 -13.13 -21.38 1.75
N HIS A 181 -13.23 -20.07 1.55
CA HIS A 181 -13.24 -19.04 2.60
C HIS A 181 -14.62 -18.39 2.79
N GLY A 182 -15.54 -18.56 1.85
CA GLY A 182 -16.82 -17.83 1.82
C GLY A 182 -17.66 -18.02 3.08
N ARG A 183 -17.79 -19.26 3.60
CA ARG A 183 -18.53 -19.51 4.84
C ARG A 183 -17.91 -18.79 6.04
N ALA A 184 -16.58 -18.82 6.19
CA ALA A 184 -15.89 -18.14 7.28
C ALA A 184 -16.12 -16.62 7.19
N THR A 185 -16.02 -16.06 5.98
CA THR A 185 -16.29 -14.63 5.73
C THR A 185 -17.73 -14.26 6.06
N GLN A 186 -18.72 -15.06 5.67
CA GLN A 186 -20.13 -14.80 5.98
C GLN A 186 -20.38 -14.81 7.50
N VAL A 187 -19.80 -15.78 8.22
CA VAL A 187 -19.87 -15.83 9.68
C VAL A 187 -19.22 -14.59 10.32
N ALA A 188 -18.05 -14.18 9.83
CA ALA A 188 -17.34 -13.02 10.36
C ALA A 188 -18.08 -11.69 10.12
N LEU A 189 -18.81 -11.57 9.00
CA LEU A 189 -19.64 -10.39 8.69
C LEU A 189 -20.97 -10.38 9.45
N GLY A 190 -21.47 -11.56 9.85
CA GLY A 190 -22.62 -11.72 10.72
C GLY A 190 -23.90 -11.07 10.18
N GLU A 191 -24.69 -10.48 11.07
CA GLU A 191 -26.01 -9.89 10.75
C GLU A 191 -25.96 -8.69 9.79
N ARG A 192 -24.76 -8.08 9.60
CA ARG A 192 -24.60 -6.98 8.64
C ARG A 192 -24.65 -7.47 7.20
N LEU A 193 -24.36 -8.75 6.94
CA LEU A 193 -24.34 -9.30 5.59
C LEU A 193 -25.77 -9.43 5.05
N VAL A 194 -26.09 -8.66 3.99
CA VAL A 194 -27.41 -8.66 3.36
C VAL A 194 -27.47 -9.41 2.04
N SER A 195 -26.35 -9.53 1.30
CA SER A 195 -26.30 -10.32 0.07
C SER A 195 -24.89 -10.83 -0.24
N THR A 196 -24.80 -11.94 -0.98
CA THR A 196 -23.55 -12.58 -1.43
C THR A 196 -23.59 -12.86 -2.93
N HIS A 197 -22.53 -12.49 -3.63
CA HIS A 197 -22.44 -12.58 -5.09
C HIS A 197 -21.13 -13.24 -5.49
N GLU A 198 -21.19 -14.17 -6.44
CA GLU A 198 -20.01 -14.86 -6.96
C GLU A 198 -19.60 -14.31 -8.33
N LEU A 199 -18.30 -14.14 -8.53
CA LEU A 199 -17.68 -13.81 -9.80
C LEU A 199 -17.00 -15.06 -10.40
N PRO A 200 -16.95 -15.16 -11.74
CA PRO A 200 -16.10 -16.13 -12.41
C PRO A 200 -14.64 -16.03 -11.90
N PRO A 201 -13.88 -17.13 -11.91
CA PRO A 201 -12.54 -17.11 -11.34
C PRO A 201 -11.55 -16.31 -12.20
N GLY A 202 -10.64 -15.60 -11.54
CA GLY A 202 -9.52 -14.91 -12.19
C GLY A 202 -9.94 -13.87 -13.24
N GLU A 203 -9.24 -13.82 -14.37
CA GLU A 203 -9.46 -12.81 -15.42
C GLU A 203 -10.84 -12.92 -16.11
N GLU A 204 -11.52 -14.06 -16.03
CA GLU A 204 -12.89 -14.22 -16.56
C GLU A 204 -13.90 -13.29 -15.85
N ALA A 205 -13.60 -12.87 -14.62
CA ALA A 205 -14.40 -11.90 -13.89
C ALA A 205 -14.42 -10.53 -14.57
N LYS A 206 -13.35 -10.15 -15.28
CA LYS A 206 -13.06 -8.76 -15.67
C LYS A 206 -13.80 -8.34 -16.93
N THR A 207 -15.13 -8.44 -16.90
CA THR A 207 -16.00 -8.15 -18.04
C THR A 207 -17.11 -7.17 -17.65
N ALA A 208 -17.56 -6.38 -18.63
CA ALA A 208 -18.71 -5.50 -18.44
C ALA A 208 -19.99 -6.27 -18.06
N ALA A 209 -20.14 -7.51 -18.55
CA ALA A 209 -21.26 -8.37 -18.20
C ALA A 209 -21.25 -8.78 -16.72
N ALA A 210 -20.08 -9.04 -16.13
CA ALA A 210 -19.96 -9.29 -14.70
C ALA A 210 -20.33 -8.05 -13.87
N CYS A 211 -19.86 -6.86 -14.27
CA CYS A 211 -20.26 -5.61 -13.63
C CYS A 211 -21.76 -5.37 -13.73
N GLN A 212 -22.37 -5.60 -14.90
CA GLN A 212 -23.81 -5.42 -15.11
C GLN A 212 -24.63 -6.25 -14.13
N ARG A 213 -24.33 -7.55 -13.99
CA ARG A 213 -25.02 -8.40 -13.02
C ARG A 213 -24.92 -7.84 -11.61
N LEU A 214 -23.72 -7.46 -11.17
CA LEU A 214 -23.54 -6.88 -9.83
C LEU A 214 -24.30 -5.56 -9.66
N TRP A 215 -24.35 -4.68 -10.66
CA TRP A 215 -25.14 -3.45 -10.57
C TRP A 215 -26.64 -3.70 -10.42
N GLU A 216 -27.15 -4.76 -11.03
CA GLU A 216 -28.56 -5.16 -10.97
C GLU A 216 -28.91 -5.88 -9.66
N GLU A 217 -27.99 -6.71 -9.14
CA GLU A 217 -28.23 -7.63 -8.03
C GLU A 217 -27.80 -7.08 -6.65
N LEU A 218 -26.99 -6.01 -6.59
CA LEU A 218 -26.50 -5.48 -5.31
C LEU A 218 -27.60 -4.83 -4.44
N GLU A 219 -27.91 -5.48 -3.34
CA GLU A 219 -28.85 -5.03 -2.31
C GLU A 219 -28.22 -4.06 -1.28
N LEU A 220 -27.55 -3.01 -1.74
CA LEU A 220 -26.93 -2.00 -0.86
C LEU A 220 -27.58 -0.62 -0.96
N GLY A 221 -27.72 0.11 0.14
CA GLY A 221 -28.01 1.55 0.13
C GLY A 221 -26.74 2.38 -0.08
N ARG A 222 -26.83 3.72 0.01
CA ARG A 222 -25.62 4.60 0.02
C ARG A 222 -24.81 4.46 1.32
N ASP A 223 -25.45 3.97 2.37
CA ASP A 223 -24.92 3.65 3.69
C ASP A 223 -24.32 2.23 3.77
N GLY A 224 -24.45 1.44 2.71
CA GLY A 224 -23.94 0.07 2.63
C GLY A 224 -22.50 -0.02 2.14
N ILE A 225 -21.80 -1.10 2.51
CA ILE A 225 -20.40 -1.36 2.16
C ILE A 225 -20.28 -2.62 1.32
N LEU A 226 -19.50 -2.54 0.24
CA LEU A 226 -19.15 -3.70 -0.56
C LEU A 226 -17.85 -4.34 -0.04
N VAL A 227 -17.88 -5.62 0.32
CA VAL A 227 -16.69 -6.40 0.69
C VAL A 227 -16.30 -7.30 -0.48
N ALA A 228 -15.04 -7.28 -0.90
CA ALA A 228 -14.54 -8.05 -2.03
C ALA A 228 -13.52 -9.10 -1.59
N LEU A 229 -13.87 -10.39 -1.67
CA LEU A 229 -13.04 -11.52 -1.24
C LEU A 229 -12.49 -12.29 -2.45
N GLY A 230 -11.22 -12.10 -2.78
CA GLY A 230 -10.59 -12.81 -3.89
C GLY A 230 -9.23 -12.25 -4.29
N GLY A 231 -8.72 -12.65 -5.45
CA GLY A 231 -7.50 -12.08 -6.04
C GLY A 231 -7.71 -10.72 -6.70
N GLY A 232 -6.65 -10.22 -7.36
CA GLY A 232 -6.64 -8.91 -8.03
C GLY A 232 -7.80 -8.70 -9.02
N SER A 233 -8.16 -9.71 -9.80
CA SER A 233 -9.28 -9.62 -10.75
C SER A 233 -10.63 -9.41 -10.07
N THR A 234 -10.85 -10.04 -8.91
CA THR A 234 -12.08 -9.84 -8.11
C THR A 234 -12.11 -8.46 -7.47
N THR A 235 -10.99 -8.01 -6.89
CA THR A 235 -10.91 -6.68 -6.26
C THR A 235 -11.05 -5.56 -7.29
N ASP A 236 -10.53 -5.75 -8.50
CA ASP A 236 -10.69 -4.80 -9.60
C ASP A 236 -12.16 -4.64 -10.03
N VAL A 237 -12.86 -5.77 -10.25
CA VAL A 237 -14.27 -5.75 -10.66
C VAL A 237 -15.15 -5.20 -9.56
N ALA A 238 -15.00 -5.69 -8.33
CA ALA A 238 -15.80 -5.24 -7.19
C ALA A 238 -15.53 -3.76 -6.87
N GLY A 239 -14.27 -3.32 -6.92
CA GLY A 239 -13.91 -1.92 -6.73
C GLY A 239 -14.48 -1.01 -7.82
N PHE A 240 -14.49 -1.45 -9.09
CA PHE A 240 -15.08 -0.68 -10.19
C PHE A 240 -16.61 -0.61 -10.07
N VAL A 241 -17.24 -1.72 -9.68
CA VAL A 241 -18.67 -1.77 -9.36
C VAL A 241 -18.99 -0.84 -8.20
N ALA A 242 -18.19 -0.82 -7.14
CA ALA A 242 -18.34 0.10 -6.01
C ALA A 242 -18.22 1.55 -6.46
N ALA A 243 -17.23 1.89 -7.29
CA ALA A 243 -17.00 3.25 -7.80
C ALA A 243 -18.20 3.81 -8.58
N THR A 244 -18.89 2.93 -9.32
CA THR A 244 -19.96 3.31 -10.26
C THR A 244 -21.36 3.15 -9.66
N SER A 245 -21.54 2.22 -8.72
CA SER A 245 -22.80 2.00 -8.01
C SER A 245 -23.16 3.22 -7.18
N ARG A 246 -24.37 3.77 -7.40
CA ARG A 246 -24.88 4.94 -6.66
C ARG A 246 -23.92 6.14 -6.65
N ARG A 247 -23.01 6.21 -7.64
CA ARG A 247 -21.92 7.20 -7.78
C ARG A 247 -20.83 7.11 -6.70
N GLY A 248 -20.56 5.91 -6.21
CA GLY A 248 -19.51 5.63 -5.23
C GLY A 248 -20.09 5.03 -3.95
N LEU A 249 -20.03 3.71 -3.86
CA LEU A 249 -20.19 2.97 -2.61
C LEU A 249 -18.83 2.83 -1.91
N PRO A 250 -18.79 2.92 -0.57
CA PRO A 250 -17.63 2.49 0.18
C PRO A 250 -17.38 0.98 -0.01
N TRP A 251 -16.11 0.58 0.02
CA TRP A 251 -15.75 -0.82 -0.18
C TRP A 251 -14.49 -1.23 0.59
N VAL A 252 -14.35 -2.54 0.81
CA VAL A 252 -13.26 -3.18 1.56
C VAL A 252 -12.76 -4.42 0.78
N PRO A 253 -11.58 -4.38 0.14
CA PRO A 253 -10.97 -5.58 -0.42
C PRO A 253 -10.32 -6.45 0.67
N VAL A 254 -10.49 -7.75 0.50
CA VAL A 254 -9.88 -8.84 1.27
C VAL A 254 -9.10 -9.73 0.29
N PRO A 255 -7.87 -9.34 -0.10
CA PRO A 255 -7.08 -10.06 -1.08
C PRO A 255 -6.66 -11.45 -0.60
N THR A 256 -6.95 -12.47 -1.41
CA THR A 256 -6.64 -13.89 -1.09
C THR A 256 -5.50 -14.48 -1.92
N THR A 257 -4.85 -13.66 -2.75
CA THR A 257 -3.67 -14.06 -3.55
C THR A 257 -2.48 -13.20 -3.18
N LEU A 258 -1.26 -13.73 -3.34
CA LEU A 258 -0.05 -12.98 -2.99
C LEU A 258 0.06 -11.68 -3.81
N VAL A 259 -0.23 -11.73 -5.13
CA VAL A 259 -0.33 -10.52 -5.99
C VAL A 259 -1.33 -9.51 -5.42
N GLY A 260 -2.49 -9.97 -4.96
CA GLY A 260 -3.49 -9.10 -4.33
C GLY A 260 -2.98 -8.42 -3.07
N GLN A 261 -2.28 -9.17 -2.22
CA GLN A 261 -1.77 -8.69 -0.93
C GLN A 261 -0.56 -7.76 -1.05
N VAL A 262 0.28 -7.91 -2.09
CA VAL A 262 1.50 -7.10 -2.26
C VAL A 262 1.35 -5.95 -3.27
N ASP A 263 0.36 -6.02 -4.17
CA ASP A 263 0.24 -5.04 -5.27
C ASP A 263 -1.23 -4.69 -5.60
N ALA A 264 -2.00 -5.65 -6.13
CA ALA A 264 -3.21 -5.35 -6.89
C ALA A 264 -4.37 -4.77 -6.06
N ALA A 265 -4.52 -5.15 -4.78
CA ALA A 265 -5.56 -4.60 -3.91
C ALA A 265 -5.18 -3.26 -3.25
N ILE A 266 -4.03 -2.68 -3.62
CA ILE A 266 -3.47 -1.48 -2.98
C ILE A 266 -3.36 -0.33 -4.00
N GLY A 267 -3.92 0.82 -3.62
CA GLY A 267 -3.77 2.08 -4.36
C GLY A 267 -4.91 2.41 -5.32
N GLY A 268 -6.10 1.82 -5.10
CA GLY A 268 -7.38 2.29 -5.61
C GLY A 268 -7.63 2.15 -7.11
N LYS A 269 -6.71 1.58 -7.90
CA LYS A 269 -6.97 1.29 -9.31
C LYS A 269 -7.94 0.12 -9.39
N THR A 270 -9.03 0.32 -10.13
CA THR A 270 -10.07 -0.68 -10.35
C THR A 270 -10.42 -0.67 -11.83
N ALA A 271 -10.57 -1.83 -12.45
CA ALA A 271 -10.80 -1.88 -13.89
C ALA A 271 -11.41 -3.19 -14.39
N VAL A 272 -11.97 -3.13 -15.59
CA VAL A 272 -12.37 -4.30 -16.38
C VAL A 272 -11.70 -4.29 -17.76
N ASN A 273 -11.68 -5.46 -18.37
CA ASN A 273 -11.09 -5.68 -19.68
C ASN A 273 -12.12 -5.39 -20.78
N LEU A 274 -11.61 -4.95 -21.94
CA LEU A 274 -12.37 -4.92 -23.19
C LEU A 274 -11.73 -5.90 -24.19
N SER A 275 -12.43 -6.21 -25.28
CA SER A 275 -11.87 -7.01 -26.37
C SER A 275 -10.58 -6.43 -26.97
N ARG A 276 -10.36 -5.12 -26.80
CA ARG A 276 -9.16 -4.40 -27.29
C ARG A 276 -7.99 -4.40 -26.30
N GLY A 277 -8.17 -4.89 -25.07
CA GLY A 277 -7.09 -4.97 -24.08
C GLY A 277 -7.55 -5.01 -22.63
N LYS A 278 -6.60 -5.34 -21.75
CA LYS A 278 -6.80 -5.39 -20.30
C LYS A 278 -6.91 -4.00 -19.68
N ASN A 279 -7.69 -3.88 -18.60
CA ASN A 279 -7.78 -2.70 -17.73
C ASN A 279 -8.03 -1.37 -18.47
N LEU A 280 -8.83 -1.40 -19.55
CA LEU A 280 -9.07 -0.21 -20.38
C LEU A 280 -10.18 0.69 -19.84
N VAL A 281 -11.12 0.13 -19.07
CA VAL A 281 -12.24 0.86 -18.46
C VAL A 281 -12.14 0.67 -16.96
N GLY A 282 -12.07 1.77 -16.22
CA GLY A 282 -11.81 1.71 -14.79
C GLY A 282 -11.97 3.06 -14.09
N ALA A 283 -11.67 3.06 -12.80
CA ALA A 283 -11.66 4.24 -11.94
C ALA A 283 -10.56 4.13 -10.88
N PHE A 284 -10.08 5.29 -10.43
CA PHE A 284 -9.38 5.42 -9.16
C PHE A 284 -10.43 5.55 -8.05
N HIS A 285 -10.71 4.45 -7.35
CA HIS A 285 -11.68 4.37 -6.25
C HIS A 285 -11.03 3.73 -5.04
N TRP A 286 -10.65 4.56 -4.07
CA TRP A 286 -9.93 4.12 -2.89
C TRP A 286 -10.85 3.33 -1.94
N PRO A 287 -10.39 2.18 -1.41
CA PRO A 287 -11.15 1.45 -0.40
C PRO A 287 -11.16 2.21 0.93
N LEU A 288 -12.16 1.94 1.76
CA LEU A 288 -12.17 2.43 3.15
C LEU A 288 -11.06 1.76 3.97
N ARG A 289 -10.82 0.48 3.70
CA ARG A 289 -9.78 -0.33 4.32
C ARG A 289 -9.48 -1.53 3.43
N THR A 290 -8.22 -1.88 3.26
CA THR A 290 -7.79 -3.17 2.70
C THR A 290 -7.42 -4.09 3.87
N VAL A 291 -8.06 -5.26 3.97
CA VAL A 291 -7.80 -6.23 5.05
C VAL A 291 -7.02 -7.40 4.49
N ILE A 292 -5.77 -7.56 4.93
CA ILE A 292 -4.83 -8.56 4.45
C ILE A 292 -4.62 -9.60 5.55
N ASP A 293 -5.00 -10.83 5.25
CA ASP A 293 -4.70 -12.00 6.06
C ASP A 293 -3.67 -12.88 5.33
N PRO A 294 -2.39 -12.86 5.75
CA PRO A 294 -1.36 -13.69 5.13
C PRO A 294 -1.61 -15.19 5.21
N LEU A 295 -2.46 -15.67 6.14
CA LEU A 295 -2.77 -17.11 6.26
C LEU A 295 -3.65 -17.62 5.11
N LEU A 296 -4.36 -16.74 4.38
CA LEU A 296 -5.15 -17.15 3.22
C LEU A 296 -4.28 -17.71 2.10
N LEU A 297 -2.99 -17.34 2.08
CA LEU A 297 -2.01 -17.85 1.12
C LEU A 297 -1.69 -19.34 1.31
N GLU A 298 -2.00 -19.94 2.46
CA GLU A 298 -1.80 -21.39 2.69
C GLU A 298 -2.62 -22.26 1.74
N THR A 299 -3.72 -21.73 1.22
CA THR A 299 -4.60 -22.41 0.25
C THR A 299 -4.32 -22.04 -1.20
N LEU A 300 -3.37 -21.11 -1.44
CA LEU A 300 -3.10 -20.57 -2.76
C LEU A 300 -2.30 -21.58 -3.61
N PRO A 301 -2.66 -21.84 -4.87
CA PRO A 301 -1.90 -22.71 -5.75
C PRO A 301 -0.47 -22.20 -6.00
N GLU A 302 0.47 -23.12 -6.21
CA GLU A 302 1.89 -22.81 -6.42
C GLU A 302 2.14 -21.84 -7.60
N GLU A 303 1.35 -21.94 -8.67
CA GLU A 303 1.44 -21.03 -9.81
C GLU A 303 1.09 -19.58 -9.44
N GLU A 304 0.07 -19.38 -8.61
CA GLU A 304 -0.33 -18.06 -8.11
C GLU A 304 0.66 -17.52 -7.07
N HIS A 305 1.29 -18.41 -6.28
CA HIS A 305 2.41 -18.05 -5.42
C HIS A 305 3.59 -17.51 -6.23
N ARG A 306 4.01 -18.22 -7.29
CA ARG A 306 5.08 -17.77 -8.19
C ARG A 306 4.76 -16.40 -8.81
N ALA A 307 3.50 -16.17 -9.20
CA ALA A 307 3.08 -14.89 -9.73
C ALA A 307 3.21 -13.75 -8.69
N GLY A 308 2.79 -13.99 -7.45
CA GLY A 308 2.97 -13.00 -6.39
C GLY A 308 4.44 -12.78 -6.01
N LEU A 309 5.27 -13.81 -6.07
CA LEU A 309 6.69 -13.70 -5.77
C LEU A 309 7.41 -12.79 -6.78
N ALA A 310 7.04 -12.85 -8.07
CA ALA A 310 7.60 -11.95 -9.08
C ALA A 310 7.35 -10.47 -8.72
N GLU A 311 6.15 -10.15 -8.24
CA GLU A 311 5.81 -8.79 -7.80
C GLU A 311 6.48 -8.38 -6.48
N ALA A 312 6.66 -9.33 -5.56
CA ALA A 312 7.42 -9.11 -4.34
C ALA A 312 8.91 -8.85 -4.62
N VAL A 313 9.51 -9.59 -5.56
CA VAL A 313 10.90 -9.37 -6.01
C VAL A 313 11.05 -8.01 -6.67
N LYS A 314 10.16 -7.65 -7.61
CA LYS A 314 10.10 -6.30 -8.20
C LYS A 314 10.08 -5.23 -7.10
N THR A 315 9.20 -5.41 -6.12
CA THR A 315 9.02 -4.46 -5.02
C THR A 315 10.26 -4.34 -4.14
N GLY A 316 10.90 -5.46 -3.79
CA GLY A 316 12.16 -5.47 -3.05
C GLY A 316 13.32 -4.80 -3.80
N LEU A 317 13.43 -5.03 -5.12
CA LEU A 317 14.42 -4.34 -5.97
C LEU A 317 14.22 -2.83 -5.97
N LEU A 318 12.97 -2.36 -6.07
CA LEU A 318 12.62 -0.94 -6.04
C LEU A 318 12.82 -0.32 -4.65
N ALA A 319 12.60 -1.08 -3.58
CA ALA A 319 12.83 -0.66 -2.21
C ALA A 319 14.33 -0.67 -1.82
N GLY A 320 15.15 -1.44 -2.53
CA GLY A 320 16.55 -1.66 -2.20
C GLY A 320 16.77 -2.67 -1.07
N PHE A 321 15.79 -3.55 -0.83
CA PHE A 321 15.84 -4.55 0.21
C PHE A 321 15.28 -5.89 -0.28
N PRO A 322 15.93 -7.03 -0.02
CA PRO A 322 15.51 -8.33 -0.55
C PRO A 322 14.32 -8.92 0.24
N PHE A 323 13.13 -8.36 0.11
CA PHE A 323 11.92 -8.79 0.84
C PHE A 323 11.58 -10.27 0.66
N TRP A 324 11.98 -10.90 -0.44
CA TRP A 324 11.78 -12.35 -0.70
C TRP A 324 12.53 -13.26 0.28
N ARG A 325 13.45 -12.73 1.09
CA ARG A 325 14.15 -13.48 2.13
C ARG A 325 13.44 -13.42 3.49
N GLU A 326 12.43 -12.57 3.62
CA GLU A 326 11.64 -12.42 4.85
C GLU A 326 10.61 -13.55 4.98
N PRO A 327 10.14 -13.86 6.19
CA PRO A 327 8.99 -14.73 6.40
C PRO A 327 7.75 -14.23 5.61
N PRO A 328 6.85 -15.11 5.15
CA PRO A 328 5.75 -14.73 4.24
C PRO A 328 4.90 -13.53 4.70
N ALA A 329 4.53 -13.48 5.98
CA ALA A 329 3.75 -12.36 6.53
C ALA A 329 4.53 -11.03 6.52
N GLU A 330 5.84 -11.07 6.77
CA GLU A 330 6.69 -9.88 6.77
C GLU A 330 7.03 -9.42 5.35
N LEU A 331 7.22 -10.36 4.41
CA LEU A 331 7.31 -10.08 2.98
C LEU A 331 6.07 -9.30 2.52
N VAL A 332 4.87 -9.80 2.84
CA VAL A 332 3.61 -9.15 2.51
C VAL A 332 3.54 -7.75 3.13
N ARG A 333 3.84 -7.62 4.42
CA ARG A 333 3.81 -6.35 5.14
C ARG A 333 4.69 -5.29 4.50
N ARG A 334 5.95 -5.64 4.22
CA ARG A 334 6.94 -4.72 3.63
C ARG A 334 6.59 -4.34 2.20
N CYS A 335 6.13 -5.29 1.38
CA CYS A 335 5.70 -4.98 0.02
C CYS A 335 4.47 -4.06 0.02
N ALA A 336 3.48 -4.35 0.85
CA ALA A 336 2.29 -3.52 1.00
C ALA A 336 2.64 -2.11 1.48
N ALA A 337 3.51 -1.98 2.49
CA ALA A 337 3.95 -0.67 2.99
C ALA A 337 4.65 0.16 1.90
N PHE A 338 5.58 -0.45 1.16
CA PHE A 338 6.25 0.21 0.04
C PHE A 338 5.26 0.66 -1.05
N LYS A 339 4.31 -0.21 -1.41
CA LYS A 339 3.26 0.09 -2.38
C LYS A 339 2.37 1.23 -1.91
N VAL A 340 1.92 1.21 -0.66
CA VAL A 340 1.11 2.27 -0.05
C VAL A 340 1.85 3.60 -0.08
N ALA A 341 3.11 3.62 0.33
CA ALA A 341 3.96 4.82 0.30
C ALA A 341 4.00 5.46 -1.09
N LEU A 342 4.23 4.67 -2.14
CA LEU A 342 4.22 5.19 -3.52
C LEU A 342 2.83 5.67 -3.97
N CYS A 343 1.76 4.96 -3.60
CA CYS A 343 0.40 5.38 -3.96
C CYS A 343 -0.03 6.66 -3.22
N LEU A 344 0.45 6.90 -2.00
CA LEU A 344 0.18 8.13 -1.25
C LEU A 344 1.00 9.33 -1.74
N ARG A 345 2.16 9.09 -2.35
CA ARG A 345 2.96 10.11 -3.07
C ARG A 345 2.32 10.51 -4.39
N ASP A 346 1.73 9.54 -5.07
CA ASP A 346 1.22 9.68 -6.44
C ASP A 346 -0.11 8.92 -6.60
N PRO A 347 -1.22 9.50 -6.10
CA PRO A 347 -2.51 8.82 -6.06
C PRO A 347 -3.10 8.49 -7.43
N LEU A 348 -2.74 9.29 -8.46
CA LEU A 348 -3.28 9.19 -9.81
C LEU A 348 -2.31 8.55 -10.82
N ASP A 349 -1.14 8.08 -10.38
CA ASP A 349 -0.14 7.42 -11.24
C ASP A 349 0.43 8.32 -12.35
N GLU A 350 0.70 9.60 -12.03
CA GLU A 350 1.23 10.60 -12.96
C GLU A 350 2.70 10.95 -12.72
N GLY A 351 3.35 10.32 -11.74
CA GLY A 351 4.70 10.64 -11.30
C GLY A 351 5.46 9.43 -10.72
N PRO A 352 5.93 9.50 -9.45
CA PRO A 352 6.79 8.48 -8.84
C PRO A 352 6.29 7.03 -8.92
N ARG A 353 4.97 6.81 -9.00
CA ARG A 353 4.39 5.46 -9.09
C ARG A 353 4.75 4.77 -10.41
N ALA A 354 5.19 5.51 -11.42
CA ALA A 354 5.69 4.96 -12.67
C ALA A 354 6.86 3.97 -12.47
N ALA A 355 7.63 4.08 -11.38
CA ALA A 355 8.71 3.14 -11.04
C ALA A 355 8.21 1.70 -10.84
N LEU A 356 6.94 1.50 -10.44
CA LEU A 356 6.33 0.17 -10.29
C LEU A 356 6.21 -0.60 -11.61
N ASN A 357 6.48 0.06 -12.74
CA ASN A 357 6.48 -0.55 -14.07
C ASN A 357 7.82 -1.20 -14.44
N LEU A 358 8.76 -1.35 -13.51
CA LEU A 358 9.96 -2.16 -13.72
C LEU A 358 9.56 -3.54 -14.25
N GLY A 359 10.11 -3.91 -15.42
CA GLY A 359 9.78 -5.12 -16.16
C GLY A 359 8.43 -5.14 -16.88
N HIS A 360 7.47 -4.29 -16.51
CA HIS A 360 6.08 -4.37 -17.00
C HIS A 360 5.92 -4.02 -18.48
N THR A 361 6.80 -3.16 -19.03
CA THR A 361 6.77 -2.83 -20.47
C THR A 361 6.99 -4.08 -21.33
N PHE A 362 7.88 -4.97 -20.91
CA PHE A 362 8.11 -6.25 -21.60
C PHE A 362 7.02 -7.27 -21.23
N ALA A 363 6.64 -7.35 -19.95
CA ALA A 363 5.61 -8.27 -19.48
C ALA A 363 4.29 -8.10 -20.25
N HIS A 364 3.77 -6.87 -20.34
CA HIS A 364 2.52 -6.60 -21.05
C HIS A 364 2.63 -6.89 -22.55
N ALA A 365 3.79 -6.65 -23.16
CA ALA A 365 4.02 -6.96 -24.56
C ALA A 365 3.95 -8.47 -24.83
N LEU A 366 4.56 -9.29 -23.96
CA LEU A 366 4.51 -10.75 -24.03
C LEU A 366 3.10 -11.27 -23.75
N GLU A 367 2.41 -10.73 -22.76
CA GLU A 367 1.02 -11.08 -22.46
C GLU A 367 0.09 -10.80 -23.64
N ALA A 368 0.22 -9.62 -24.26
CA ALA A 368 -0.58 -9.23 -25.42
C ALA A 368 -0.32 -10.14 -26.62
N ALA A 369 0.94 -10.39 -26.98
CA ALA A 369 1.32 -11.30 -28.07
C ALA A 369 0.96 -12.77 -27.78
N GLY A 370 0.86 -13.12 -26.49
CA GLY A 370 0.37 -14.41 -26.02
C GLY A 370 -1.15 -14.52 -25.96
N SER A 371 -1.89 -13.51 -26.44
CA SER A 371 -3.35 -13.41 -26.31
C SER A 371 -3.83 -13.65 -24.86
N PHE A 372 -3.02 -13.22 -23.88
CA PHE A 372 -3.26 -13.33 -22.44
C PHE A 372 -3.52 -14.74 -21.90
N SER A 373 -3.18 -15.78 -22.67
CA SER A 373 -3.46 -17.18 -22.33
C SER A 373 -2.23 -18.08 -22.37
N LYS A 374 -1.19 -17.68 -23.12
CA LYS A 374 0.05 -18.47 -23.27
C LYS A 374 1.03 -18.33 -22.11
N LEU A 375 0.86 -17.32 -21.25
CA LEU A 375 1.80 -16.99 -20.18
C LEU A 375 1.02 -16.50 -18.96
N SER A 376 1.39 -16.99 -17.78
CA SER A 376 0.89 -16.43 -16.52
C SER A 376 1.41 -15.00 -16.36
N HIS A 377 0.67 -14.15 -15.63
CA HIS A 377 1.15 -12.80 -15.35
C HIS A 377 2.49 -12.82 -14.60
N GLY A 378 2.67 -13.78 -13.70
CA GLY A 378 3.93 -14.01 -12.98
C GLY A 378 5.13 -14.25 -13.88
N ASP A 379 4.99 -15.19 -14.82
CA ASP A 379 6.06 -15.50 -15.75
C ASP A 379 6.35 -14.33 -16.70
N ALA A 380 5.31 -13.56 -17.07
CA ALA A 380 5.47 -12.34 -17.85
C ALA A 380 6.28 -11.27 -17.11
N VAL A 381 5.97 -11.03 -15.83
CA VAL A 381 6.72 -10.10 -14.97
C VAL A 381 8.15 -10.60 -14.76
N ALA A 382 8.36 -11.90 -14.52
CA ALA A 382 9.69 -12.48 -14.38
C ALA A 382 10.57 -12.29 -15.64
N LEU A 383 10.03 -12.61 -16.83
CA LEU A 383 10.71 -12.36 -18.09
C LEU A 383 10.95 -10.87 -18.34
N GLY A 384 9.98 -10.02 -17.98
CA GLY A 384 10.10 -8.59 -18.12
C GLY A 384 11.16 -7.99 -17.20
N LEU A 385 11.25 -8.45 -15.95
CA LEU A 385 12.31 -8.09 -15.01
C LEU A 385 13.66 -8.49 -15.57
N ARG A 386 13.80 -9.71 -16.10
CA ARG A 386 15.04 -10.18 -16.72
C ARG A 386 15.52 -9.23 -17.84
N ALA A 387 14.63 -8.85 -18.77
CA ALA A 387 14.99 -7.91 -19.83
C ALA A 387 15.35 -6.52 -19.31
N ALA A 388 14.56 -5.98 -18.36
CA ALA A 388 14.83 -4.67 -17.78
C ALA A 388 16.15 -4.64 -17.00
N LEU A 389 16.45 -5.68 -16.23
CA LEU A 389 17.69 -5.78 -15.44
C LEU A 389 18.90 -6.02 -16.34
N LYS A 390 18.78 -6.81 -17.42
CA LYS A 390 19.84 -6.94 -18.42
C LYS A 390 20.18 -5.60 -19.06
N LEU A 391 19.18 -4.84 -19.50
CA LEU A 391 19.39 -3.47 -19.96
C LEU A 391 19.94 -2.56 -18.86
N SER A 392 19.58 -2.81 -17.60
CA SER A 392 20.11 -2.03 -16.48
C SER A 392 21.60 -2.25 -16.27
N VAL A 393 22.08 -3.48 -16.41
CA VAL A 393 23.53 -3.81 -16.38
C VAL A 393 24.25 -3.10 -17.52
N GLU A 394 23.69 -3.15 -18.72
CA GLU A 394 24.33 -2.65 -19.94
C GLU A 394 24.33 -1.12 -20.04
N GLU A 395 23.28 -0.45 -19.55
CA GLU A 395 23.03 0.97 -19.83
C GLU A 395 23.16 1.89 -18.61
N VAL A 396 22.91 1.39 -17.39
CA VAL A 396 22.94 2.21 -16.16
C VAL A 396 23.81 1.63 -15.05
N GLY A 397 24.61 0.60 -15.34
CA GLY A 397 25.67 0.12 -14.45
C GLY A 397 25.20 -0.74 -13.27
N LEU A 398 24.04 -1.41 -13.39
CA LEU A 398 23.60 -2.39 -12.38
C LEU A 398 24.65 -3.49 -12.20
N ASP A 399 24.88 -3.90 -10.94
CA ASP A 399 25.71 -5.07 -10.64
C ASP A 399 25.10 -6.34 -11.27
N PRO A 400 25.82 -7.05 -12.16
CA PRO A 400 25.36 -8.30 -12.76
C PRO A 400 24.94 -9.37 -11.75
N ALA A 401 25.45 -9.34 -10.52
CA ALA A 401 25.04 -10.27 -9.45
C ALA A 401 23.56 -10.13 -9.09
N VAL A 402 22.98 -8.93 -9.19
CA VAL A 402 21.55 -8.68 -8.93
C VAL A 402 20.69 -9.39 -9.98
N LEU A 403 21.07 -9.29 -11.26
CA LEU A 403 20.39 -10.01 -12.35
C LEU A 403 20.47 -11.52 -12.13
N ALA A 404 21.66 -12.04 -11.82
CA ALA A 404 21.87 -13.47 -11.59
C ALA A 404 21.03 -14.01 -10.41
N GLU A 405 20.90 -13.24 -9.32
CA GLU A 405 20.02 -13.60 -8.20
C GLU A 405 18.55 -13.66 -8.65
N VAL A 406 18.07 -12.65 -9.38
CA VAL A 406 16.68 -12.60 -9.85
C VAL A 406 16.37 -13.74 -10.82
N GLU A 407 17.28 -14.08 -11.74
CA GLU A 407 17.11 -15.23 -12.65
C GLU A 407 17.06 -16.57 -11.91
N SER A 408 17.78 -16.70 -10.79
CA SER A 408 17.74 -17.89 -9.94
C SER A 408 16.43 -18.01 -9.15
N LEU A 409 15.92 -16.88 -8.63
CA LEU A 409 14.69 -16.83 -7.84
C LEU A 409 13.43 -16.97 -8.69
N LEU A 410 13.44 -16.40 -9.90
CA LEU A 410 12.29 -16.38 -10.82
C LEU A 410 12.67 -17.09 -12.12
N PRO A 411 12.83 -18.42 -12.10
CA PRO A 411 13.16 -19.17 -13.30
C PRO A 411 12.00 -19.12 -14.29
N ALA A 412 12.18 -18.35 -15.36
CA ALA A 412 11.20 -18.23 -16.44
C ALA A 412 11.81 -18.68 -17.76
N SER A 413 11.11 -19.61 -18.43
CA SER A 413 11.51 -20.08 -19.75
C SER A 413 11.15 -19.05 -20.81
N ALA A 414 11.95 -18.97 -21.87
CA ALA A 414 11.57 -18.21 -23.06
C ALA A 414 10.18 -18.65 -23.55
N VAL A 415 9.41 -17.71 -24.09
CA VAL A 415 8.01 -17.92 -24.47
C VAL A 415 7.83 -18.00 -25.98
N GLU A 416 6.84 -18.77 -26.43
CA GLU A 416 6.52 -18.93 -27.86
C GLU A 416 5.36 -17.99 -28.27
N VAL A 417 5.72 -16.78 -28.68
CA VAL A 417 4.82 -15.76 -29.23
C VAL A 417 5.38 -15.18 -30.53
N ASP A 418 4.51 -14.58 -31.34
CA ASP A 418 4.94 -13.90 -32.56
C ASP A 418 5.81 -12.68 -32.23
N ARG A 419 7.01 -12.63 -32.80
CA ARG A 419 8.01 -11.59 -32.47
C ARG A 419 7.55 -10.20 -32.89
N GLU A 420 6.92 -10.09 -34.06
CA GLU A 420 6.42 -8.82 -34.57
C GLU A 420 5.19 -8.34 -33.81
N GLU A 421 4.36 -9.25 -33.31
CA GLU A 421 3.24 -8.94 -32.43
C GLU A 421 3.72 -8.45 -31.07
N ALA A 422 4.70 -9.11 -30.47
CA ALA A 422 5.29 -8.66 -29.21
C ALA A 422 5.94 -7.27 -29.38
N TRP A 423 6.67 -7.05 -30.47
CA TRP A 423 7.25 -5.74 -30.77
C TRP A 423 6.18 -4.66 -30.99
N ARG A 424 5.12 -4.96 -31.75
CA ARG A 424 3.99 -4.05 -31.93
C ARG A 424 3.32 -3.73 -30.60
N ALA A 425 3.07 -4.71 -29.75
CA ALA A 425 2.47 -4.49 -28.44
C ALA A 425 3.33 -3.57 -27.57
N LEU A 426 4.66 -3.78 -27.58
CA LEU A 426 5.61 -2.95 -26.82
C LEU A 426 5.67 -1.51 -27.35
N ALA A 427 5.72 -1.32 -28.67
CA ALA A 427 5.83 0.00 -29.29
C ALA A 427 4.56 0.86 -29.13
N TRP A 428 3.40 0.22 -28.96
CA TRP A 428 2.09 0.85 -28.79
C TRP A 428 1.63 0.91 -27.33
N ASP A 429 2.47 0.53 -26.36
CA ASP A 429 2.15 0.69 -24.95
C ASP A 429 1.80 2.15 -24.64
N LYS A 430 0.77 2.37 -23.82
CA LYS A 430 0.19 3.68 -23.49
C LYS A 430 1.22 4.68 -22.92
N LYS A 431 2.39 4.21 -22.49
CA LYS A 431 3.48 5.03 -21.95
C LYS A 431 4.47 5.51 -23.01
N ALA A 432 4.33 5.09 -24.27
CA ALA A 432 5.17 5.55 -25.36
C ALA A 432 4.82 6.99 -25.74
N VAL A 433 5.79 7.90 -25.66
CA VAL A 433 5.67 9.28 -26.16
C VAL A 433 6.39 9.36 -27.49
N GLY A 434 5.69 9.74 -28.56
CA GLY A 434 6.27 9.79 -29.91
C GLY A 434 6.66 8.42 -30.48
N GLY A 435 6.04 7.33 -30.00
CA GLY A 435 6.29 5.97 -30.48
C GLY A 435 7.57 5.31 -29.91
N ARG A 436 8.20 5.91 -28.90
CA ARG A 436 9.34 5.32 -28.19
C ARG A 436 8.92 4.81 -26.80
N PRO A 437 9.22 3.54 -26.46
CA PRO A 437 8.89 3.01 -25.14
C PRO A 437 9.75 3.70 -24.07
N ARG A 438 9.09 4.14 -23.00
CA ARG A 438 9.75 4.65 -21.80
C ARG A 438 9.95 3.52 -20.82
N LEU A 439 11.20 3.13 -20.62
CA LEU A 439 11.57 2.02 -19.75
C LEU A 439 11.79 2.50 -18.32
N VAL A 440 11.62 1.57 -17.38
CA VAL A 440 12.13 1.68 -16.02
C VAL A 440 13.32 0.73 -15.94
N LEU A 441 14.49 1.28 -15.64
CA LEU A 441 15.72 0.55 -15.37
C LEU A 441 16.11 0.70 -13.90
N LEU A 442 17.17 0.03 -13.46
CA LEU A 442 17.62 0.01 -12.08
C LEU A 442 19.14 0.24 -12.00
N GLU A 443 19.59 1.39 -11.49
CA GLU A 443 21.04 1.65 -11.32
C GLU A 443 21.64 0.80 -10.19
N ALA A 444 20.88 0.65 -9.10
CA ALA A 444 21.16 -0.24 -7.98
C ALA A 444 19.83 -0.56 -7.29
N PRO A 445 19.73 -1.63 -6.47
CA PRO A 445 18.55 -1.82 -5.62
C PRO A 445 18.23 -0.52 -4.84
N GLY A 446 16.98 -0.06 -4.90
CA GLY A 446 16.53 1.19 -4.30
C GLY A 446 16.73 2.45 -5.17
N ARG A 447 17.31 2.30 -6.37
CA ARG A 447 17.61 3.42 -7.30
C ARG A 447 17.04 3.16 -8.71
N PRO A 448 15.71 3.23 -8.88
CA PRO A 448 15.10 3.11 -10.19
C PRO A 448 15.37 4.36 -11.05
N VAL A 449 15.63 4.14 -12.35
CA VAL A 449 15.73 5.20 -13.36
C VAL A 449 14.49 5.11 -14.25
N VAL A 450 13.61 6.09 -14.15
CA VAL A 450 12.31 6.11 -14.84
C VAL A 450 12.40 6.95 -16.11
N GLY A 451 11.76 6.49 -17.19
CA GLY A 451 11.65 7.26 -18.43
C GLY A 451 12.87 7.11 -19.34
N VAL A 452 13.61 6.01 -19.23
CA VAL A 452 14.77 5.73 -20.07
C VAL A 452 14.29 5.44 -21.50
N GLU A 453 14.79 6.21 -22.45
CA GLU A 453 14.60 5.97 -23.88
C GLU A 453 15.88 5.38 -24.47
N LEU A 454 15.78 4.17 -25.03
CA LEU A 454 16.88 3.50 -25.70
C LEU A 454 16.59 3.40 -27.21
N PRO A 455 17.63 3.23 -28.05
CA PRO A 455 17.43 2.95 -29.46
C PRO A 455 16.55 1.70 -29.69
N PRO A 456 15.58 1.73 -30.62
CA PRO A 456 14.63 0.63 -30.83
C PRO A 456 15.27 -0.75 -31.00
N GLU A 457 16.42 -0.81 -31.67
CA GLU A 457 17.20 -2.03 -31.88
C GLU A 457 17.68 -2.66 -30.57
N ARG A 458 18.01 -1.85 -29.56
CA ARG A 458 18.44 -2.33 -28.23
C ARG A 458 17.27 -2.93 -27.48
N VAL A 459 16.13 -2.23 -27.48
CA VAL A 459 14.89 -2.71 -26.84
C VAL A 459 14.39 -3.98 -27.52
N ARG A 460 14.42 -4.02 -28.85
CA ARG A 460 14.03 -5.18 -29.64
C ARG A 460 14.93 -6.39 -29.38
N ALA A 461 16.25 -6.20 -29.32
CA ALA A 461 17.17 -7.29 -28.98
C ALA A 461 16.93 -7.84 -27.56
N ALA A 462 16.58 -6.98 -26.59
CA ALA A 462 16.19 -7.41 -25.25
C ALA A 462 14.90 -8.23 -25.27
N LEU A 463 13.88 -7.79 -26.02
CA LEU A 463 12.62 -8.50 -26.20
C LEU A 463 12.83 -9.86 -26.89
N ASP A 464 13.56 -9.89 -28.00
CA ASP A 464 13.85 -11.11 -28.78
C ASP A 464 14.58 -12.17 -27.92
N GLY A 465 15.42 -11.73 -26.96
CA GLY A 465 16.07 -12.62 -26.01
C GLY A 465 15.13 -13.34 -25.04
N LEU A 466 13.86 -12.92 -24.94
CA LEU A 466 12.82 -13.57 -24.14
C LEU A 466 12.01 -14.61 -24.94
N LEU A 467 12.19 -14.66 -26.26
CA LEU A 467 11.38 -15.48 -27.16
C LEU A 467 12.09 -16.78 -27.52
N ARG A 468 11.32 -17.86 -27.70
CA ARG A 468 11.85 -19.09 -28.30
C ARG A 468 12.07 -18.88 -29.80
N GLY A 469 13.11 -19.56 -30.32
CA GLY A 469 13.61 -19.47 -31.68
C GLY A 469 12.56 -19.68 -32.75
#